data_AF-A0AAP2DA61-F1
#
_entry.id   AF-A0AAP2DA61-F1
#
_cell.length_a   1.000
_cell.length_b   1.000
_cell.length_c   1.000
_cell.angle_alpha   90.00
_cell.angle_beta   90.00
_cell.angle_gamma   90.00
#
_symmetry.space_group_name_H-M   'P 1'
#
loop_
_entity.id
_entity.type
_entity.pdbx_description
1 polymer ?
#
loop_
_entity_poly.entity_id
_entity_poly.type
_entity_poly.pdbx_seq_one_letter_code
_entity_poly.pdbx_strand_id
1 'polypeptide(L)'
;MAKTGKDREGSYHPPKGRPSGNGHDVASSEMIEDVVAYAENDDKLLSNAIIRHPNRNVNKREIRTQKNDVPPPNSGAQQPQPGVQAARMEEVQIRTGEDFNTLANRQYQHCISVFIPTHPSGVEVNEQVDTIVFKNALQKVSAELKEQNVGAEEIQRILKPAQQLLKDDVFWRDQSRGLAVFLADGFAQYCRLPFTPAQDVHVNATFYMAPLTPLILSKERFYLVMLSKKQAQVFKADAFGMEVLDIPEMPNGMDDVIHFEEKDDKNLFRTGSSGAGKGANYHGMGAGVPDDKKNISIYLDEVDETLWKEVLGRENCPVLLAGVEYLTSIFRQCTQYKNVWPESLTGNFEYTDTNTLYNMAREVMQPYFRERAERACEEYGNKSATSLSTSVVADIIPAAYYGRVSTLLVRKGDQLWGTFDVQSNELRVHEARQEGDESLYEKAIVKTIQNGGEVHELEPSSMPVDASLAAIMRY
;
A
#
# COMPACT_ATOMS: atom_id res chain seq x y z
N MET A 1 -22.43 -51.35 -7.89
CA MET A 1 -21.76 -52.29 -6.96
C MET A 1 -20.38 -51.73 -6.64
N ALA A 2 -20.05 -51.47 -5.38
CA ALA A 2 -18.70 -51.13 -4.93
C ALA A 2 -18.26 -52.14 -3.86
N LYS A 3 -17.01 -52.60 -3.90
CA LYS A 3 -16.48 -53.60 -2.96
C LYS A 3 -15.85 -52.90 -1.75
N THR A 4 -16.03 -53.49 -0.57
CA THR A 4 -15.33 -53.10 0.65
C THR A 4 -13.87 -53.55 0.62
N GLY A 5 -12.98 -52.74 1.19
CA GLY A 5 -11.58 -53.11 1.48
C GLY A 5 -11.36 -53.12 2.99
N LYS A 6 -10.76 -54.19 3.51
CA LYS A 6 -10.19 -54.23 4.86
C LYS A 6 -8.69 -53.96 4.80
N ASP A 7 -8.15 -53.44 5.89
CA ASP A 7 -6.71 -53.38 6.14
C ASP A 7 -6.17 -54.73 6.67
N ARG A 8 -4.84 -54.78 6.90
CA ARG A 8 -4.12 -56.02 7.20
C ARG A 8 -4.28 -56.55 8.63
N GLU A 9 -4.88 -55.78 9.54
CA GLU A 9 -5.13 -56.19 10.94
C GLU A 9 -6.62 -56.42 11.24
N GLY A 10 -7.51 -56.13 10.27
CA GLY A 10 -8.84 -56.74 10.20
C GLY A 10 -9.96 -56.00 10.95
N SER A 11 -9.64 -54.91 11.63
CA SER A 11 -10.56 -54.09 12.44
C SER A 11 -11.43 -53.17 11.60
N TYR A 12 -12.75 -53.27 11.74
CA TYR A 12 -13.71 -52.52 10.92
C TYR A 12 -14.11 -51.19 11.56
N HIS A 13 -13.91 -50.09 10.85
CA HIS A 13 -14.22 -48.74 11.31
C HIS A 13 -15.46 -48.17 10.60
N PRO A 14 -16.59 -47.92 11.31
CA PRO A 14 -17.75 -47.27 10.72
C PRO A 14 -17.55 -45.74 10.59
N PRO A 15 -18.15 -45.08 9.57
CA PRO A 15 -18.11 -43.63 9.44
C PRO A 15 -18.89 -42.96 10.59
N LYS A 16 -18.29 -41.96 11.24
CA LYS A 16 -18.87 -41.27 12.41
C LYS A 16 -20.01 -40.33 11.99
N GLY A 17 -21.19 -40.54 12.58
CA GLY A 17 -22.32 -39.60 12.46
C GLY A 17 -22.19 -38.37 13.36
N ARG A 18 -23.09 -37.40 13.17
CA ARG A 18 -23.22 -36.21 14.05
C ARG A 18 -23.76 -36.64 15.43
N PRO A 19 -23.38 -35.97 16.54
CA PRO A 19 -23.86 -36.30 17.88
C PRO A 19 -25.33 -35.88 18.08
N SER A 20 -26.04 -36.64 18.93
CA SER A 20 -27.35 -36.27 19.47
C SER A 20 -27.21 -35.54 20.80
N GLY A 21 -28.14 -34.64 21.12
CA GLY A 21 -28.32 -34.01 22.43
C GLY A 21 -29.81 -33.98 22.78
N ASN A 22 -30.16 -34.40 24.00
CA ASN A 22 -31.56 -34.61 24.39
C ASN A 22 -32.25 -33.32 24.87
N GLY A 23 -33.45 -33.07 24.33
CA GLY A 23 -34.68 -32.93 25.10
C GLY A 23 -34.87 -31.74 26.05
N HIS A 24 -35.79 -30.85 25.68
CA HIS A 24 -37.02 -30.71 26.47
C HIS A 24 -38.21 -30.31 25.57
N ASP A 25 -39.41 -30.37 26.13
CA ASP A 25 -40.70 -30.47 25.44
C ASP A 25 -41.26 -29.12 24.96
N VAL A 26 -42.17 -29.15 23.96
CA VAL A 26 -43.58 -28.67 24.05
C VAL A 26 -44.26 -28.60 22.65
N ALA A 27 -45.56 -28.92 22.63
CA ALA A 27 -46.59 -28.57 21.62
C ALA A 27 -46.64 -29.27 20.23
N SER A 28 -47.69 -30.09 20.09
CA SER A 28 -48.63 -30.19 18.94
C SER A 28 -48.12 -30.31 17.49
N SER A 29 -48.23 -31.53 16.99
CA SER A 29 -48.50 -31.91 15.59
C SER A 29 -49.58 -31.07 14.88
N GLU A 30 -49.33 -30.70 13.62
CA GLU A 30 -50.32 -30.81 12.54
C GLU A 30 -49.63 -31.24 11.22
N MET A 31 -50.41 -31.65 10.20
CA MET A 31 -49.92 -32.59 9.17
C MET A 31 -49.38 -31.96 7.87
N ILE A 32 -48.64 -32.80 7.13
CA ILE A 32 -47.99 -32.57 5.83
C ILE A 32 -49.02 -32.77 4.69
N GLU A 33 -48.94 -31.99 3.60
CA GLU A 33 -48.75 -32.53 2.23
C GLU A 33 -48.46 -31.46 1.17
N ASP A 34 -47.45 -31.75 0.32
CA ASP A 34 -47.06 -30.95 -0.85
C ASP A 34 -47.88 -31.34 -2.09
N VAL A 35 -48.20 -30.36 -2.95
CA VAL A 35 -48.40 -30.62 -4.39
C VAL A 35 -47.74 -29.50 -5.20
N VAL A 36 -46.77 -29.88 -6.04
CA VAL A 36 -46.14 -29.01 -7.04
C VAL A 36 -46.50 -29.50 -8.43
N ALA A 37 -46.99 -28.62 -9.29
CA ALA A 37 -47.17 -28.86 -10.72
C ALA A 37 -46.93 -27.58 -11.52
N TYR A 38 -46.33 -27.70 -12.71
CA TYR A 38 -45.96 -26.61 -13.61
C TYR A 38 -46.44 -26.91 -15.04
N ALA A 39 -46.60 -25.84 -15.83
CA ALA A 39 -46.78 -25.84 -17.29
C ALA A 39 -48.15 -26.35 -17.81
N GLU A 40 -48.61 -26.06 -19.04
CA GLU A 40 -47.99 -25.39 -20.20
C GLU A 40 -48.83 -24.19 -20.73
N ASN A 41 -48.35 -23.53 -21.81
CA ASN A 41 -49.01 -22.39 -22.47
C ASN A 41 -49.92 -22.81 -23.64
N ASP A 42 -50.82 -21.92 -24.07
CA ASP A 42 -51.18 -21.64 -25.48
C ASP A 42 -52.32 -20.58 -25.55
N ASP A 43 -52.50 -19.74 -26.58
CA ASP A 43 -51.57 -18.98 -27.45
C ASP A 43 -52.38 -17.86 -28.16
N LYS A 44 -51.75 -16.70 -28.44
CA LYS A 44 -51.93 -15.84 -29.65
C LYS A 44 -51.29 -14.44 -29.54
N LEU A 45 -50.15 -14.26 -30.21
CA LEU A 45 -50.00 -13.49 -31.48
C LEU A 45 -50.84 -12.20 -31.67
N LEU A 46 -50.40 -11.03 -32.18
CA LEU A 46 -49.18 -10.42 -32.78
C LEU A 46 -49.46 -8.87 -32.90
N SER A 47 -48.57 -7.90 -33.17
CA SER A 47 -47.09 -7.71 -33.10
C SER A 47 -46.71 -6.25 -33.44
N ASN A 48 -45.41 -5.89 -33.29
CA ASN A 48 -44.71 -4.70 -33.84
C ASN A 48 -45.10 -3.30 -33.28
N ALA A 49 -44.22 -2.37 -32.83
CA ALA A 49 -42.86 -1.92 -33.21
C ALA A 49 -42.85 -0.93 -34.43
N ILE A 50 -42.06 0.16 -34.51
CA ILE A 50 -40.93 0.65 -33.68
C ILE A 50 -40.52 2.15 -33.97
N ILE A 51 -39.86 2.84 -33.00
CA ILE A 51 -38.90 4.01 -33.11
C ILE A 51 -39.32 5.42 -33.66
N ARG A 52 -39.17 6.44 -32.78
CA ARG A 52 -38.54 7.82 -32.86
C ARG A 52 -38.82 8.76 -34.09
N HIS A 53 -38.44 10.04 -34.18
CA HIS A 53 -37.53 10.99 -33.46
C HIS A 53 -38.15 12.43 -33.44
N PRO A 54 -37.56 13.44 -32.75
CA PRO A 54 -38.21 14.74 -32.51
C PRO A 54 -37.82 15.86 -33.48
N ASN A 55 -38.81 16.60 -34.01
CA ASN A 55 -38.72 18.07 -34.20
C ASN A 55 -40.06 18.70 -34.63
N ARG A 56 -40.61 19.64 -33.85
CA ARG A 56 -41.60 20.62 -34.35
C ARG A 56 -41.69 21.89 -33.50
N ASN A 57 -40.65 22.72 -33.56
CA ASN A 57 -40.69 24.07 -33.02
C ASN A 57 -41.63 24.97 -33.85
N VAL A 58 -42.64 25.59 -33.23
CA VAL A 58 -43.58 26.51 -33.89
C VAL A 58 -44.03 27.68 -33.00
N ASN A 59 -43.48 28.87 -33.27
CA ASN A 59 -44.13 30.19 -33.17
C ASN A 59 -44.55 30.74 -31.78
N LYS A 60 -44.68 32.06 -31.56
CA LYS A 60 -44.08 33.27 -32.18
C LYS A 60 -44.44 34.52 -31.34
N ARG A 61 -43.45 35.38 -31.06
CA ARG A 61 -43.52 36.79 -30.60
C ARG A 61 -44.86 37.37 -30.08
N GLU A 62 -44.81 37.96 -28.89
CA GLU A 62 -45.40 39.29 -28.61
C GLU A 62 -44.37 40.22 -27.96
N ILE A 63 -44.58 41.54 -28.05
CA ILE A 63 -43.62 42.62 -27.73
C ILE A 63 -44.39 43.85 -27.19
N ARG A 64 -43.73 44.67 -26.33
CA ARG A 64 -44.21 45.87 -25.60
C ARG A 64 -44.98 45.53 -24.30
N THR A 65 -44.91 46.36 -23.25
CA THR A 65 -44.69 47.82 -23.24
C THR A 65 -43.68 48.29 -22.17
N GLN A 66 -42.98 49.40 -22.45
CA GLN A 66 -42.19 50.16 -21.45
C GLN A 66 -43.08 51.19 -20.73
N LYS A 67 -42.75 51.53 -19.48
CA LYS A 67 -43.25 52.73 -18.79
C LYS A 67 -42.31 53.13 -17.64
N ASN A 68 -42.29 54.41 -17.29
CA ASN A 68 -41.40 55.01 -16.28
C ASN A 68 -42.21 56.02 -15.41
N ASP A 69 -41.70 56.62 -14.32
CA ASP A 69 -40.44 56.41 -13.56
C ASP A 69 -40.82 55.79 -12.17
N VAL A 70 -40.29 56.01 -10.94
CA VAL A 70 -39.30 56.89 -10.28
C VAL A 70 -38.69 56.07 -9.10
N PRO A 71 -37.38 56.18 -8.76
CA PRO A 71 -36.78 55.32 -7.73
C PRO A 71 -37.08 55.74 -6.27
N PRO A 72 -37.44 54.81 -5.37
CA PRO A 72 -37.29 54.95 -3.92
C PRO A 72 -35.84 54.61 -3.46
N PRO A 73 -35.44 54.97 -2.22
CA PRO A 73 -34.02 55.03 -1.83
C PRO A 73 -33.39 53.67 -1.44
N ASN A 74 -32.05 53.68 -1.39
CA ASN A 74 -31.18 52.58 -0.93
C ASN A 74 -31.69 51.90 0.35
N SER A 75 -32.22 50.69 0.21
CA SER A 75 -32.14 49.64 1.24
C SER A 75 -30.97 48.73 0.89
N GLY A 76 -30.08 48.47 1.85
CA GLY A 76 -28.81 47.79 1.60
C GLY A 76 -29.01 46.38 1.06
N ALA A 77 -28.59 46.12 -0.18
CA ALA A 77 -28.55 44.78 -0.73
C ALA A 77 -27.57 43.92 0.07
N GLN A 78 -28.09 43.00 0.87
CA GLN A 78 -27.29 41.90 1.40
C GLN A 78 -26.73 41.14 0.21
N GLN A 79 -25.41 41.14 0.05
CA GLN A 79 -24.75 40.30 -0.93
C GLN A 79 -25.09 38.83 -0.59
N PRO A 80 -25.53 38.01 -1.54
CA PRO A 80 -25.68 36.59 -1.28
C PRO A 80 -24.31 36.04 -0.88
N GLN A 81 -24.24 35.39 0.28
CA GLN A 81 -23.01 34.75 0.74
C GLN A 81 -22.54 33.74 -0.34
N PRO A 82 -21.22 33.60 -0.59
CA PRO A 82 -20.72 32.60 -1.52
C PRO A 82 -21.21 31.22 -1.08
N GLY A 83 -21.98 30.56 -1.94
CA GLY A 83 -22.50 29.22 -1.64
C GLY A 83 -21.35 28.24 -1.51
N VAL A 84 -21.04 27.84 -0.27
CA VAL A 84 -19.94 26.92 0.04
C VAL A 84 -20.20 25.59 -0.66
N GLN A 85 -19.46 25.34 -1.74
CA GLN A 85 -19.47 24.03 -2.39
C GLN A 85 -18.87 23.01 -1.42
N ALA A 86 -19.55 21.88 -1.26
CA ALA A 86 -19.00 20.76 -0.50
C ALA A 86 -17.71 20.28 -1.15
N ALA A 87 -16.70 19.98 -0.34
CA ALA A 87 -15.41 19.53 -0.81
C ALA A 87 -15.53 18.31 -1.75
N ARG A 88 -14.71 18.28 -2.80
CA ARG A 88 -14.52 17.06 -3.57
C ARG A 88 -13.65 16.10 -2.74
N MET A 89 -14.01 14.81 -2.74
CA MET A 89 -13.13 13.77 -2.21
C MET A 89 -11.96 13.56 -3.18
N GLU A 90 -10.73 13.73 -2.70
CA GLU A 90 -9.49 13.62 -3.50
C GLU A 90 -8.51 12.62 -2.87
N GLU A 91 -7.76 11.88 -3.69
CA GLU A 91 -6.75 10.95 -3.21
C GLU A 91 -5.43 11.69 -2.91
N VAL A 92 -4.87 11.47 -1.72
CA VAL A 92 -3.55 11.96 -1.33
C VAL A 92 -2.57 10.78 -1.26
N GLN A 93 -1.36 11.00 -1.77
CA GLN A 93 -0.30 9.99 -1.86
C GLN A 93 0.83 10.39 -0.90
N ILE A 94 0.90 9.74 0.26
CA ILE A 94 1.87 10.07 1.30
C ILE A 94 3.14 9.24 1.07
N ARG A 95 4.14 9.84 0.41
CA ARG A 95 5.38 9.17 -0.04
C ARG A 95 6.64 9.78 0.57
N THR A 96 6.52 10.97 1.14
CA THR A 96 7.59 11.76 1.74
C THR A 96 7.15 12.32 3.09
N GLY A 97 8.10 12.79 3.88
CA GLY A 97 7.79 13.59 5.07
C GLY A 97 7.03 14.88 4.72
N GLU A 98 7.24 15.47 3.53
CA GLU A 98 6.55 16.70 3.11
C GLU A 98 5.06 16.48 2.84
N ASP A 99 4.68 15.36 2.22
CA ASP A 99 3.27 14.99 2.02
C ASP A 99 2.56 14.81 3.37
N PHE A 100 3.21 14.09 4.29
CA PHE A 100 2.72 13.86 5.65
C PHE A 100 2.57 15.19 6.40
N ASN A 101 3.58 16.06 6.36
CA ASN A 101 3.57 17.39 6.96
C ASN A 101 2.45 18.28 6.40
N THR A 102 2.16 18.19 5.10
CA THR A 102 1.13 18.99 4.41
C THR A 102 -0.28 18.65 4.88
N LEU A 103 -0.49 17.45 5.43
CA LEU A 103 -1.74 17.04 6.08
C LEU A 103 -1.69 17.27 7.59
N ALA A 104 -0.61 16.87 8.26
CA ALA A 104 -0.43 16.98 9.72
C ALA A 104 -0.48 18.43 10.27
N ASN A 105 0.01 19.41 9.51
CA ASN A 105 -0.01 20.82 9.92
C ASN A 105 -1.34 21.54 9.59
N ARG A 106 -2.37 20.85 9.06
CA ARG A 106 -3.69 21.47 8.82
C ARG A 106 -4.44 21.63 10.13
N GLN A 107 -5.00 22.81 10.33
CA GLN A 107 -5.84 23.16 11.47
C GLN A 107 -7.22 23.59 10.96
N TYR A 108 -8.26 23.00 11.54
CA TYR A 108 -9.66 23.35 11.35
C TYR A 108 -10.37 23.20 12.70
N GLN A 109 -11.56 23.78 12.85
CA GLN A 109 -12.35 23.66 14.08
C GLN A 109 -12.64 22.19 14.44
N HIS A 110 -12.88 21.36 13.42
CA HIS A 110 -13.09 19.91 13.54
C HIS A 110 -12.34 19.18 12.42
N CYS A 111 -11.19 18.60 12.76
CA CYS A 111 -10.43 17.68 11.91
C CYS A 111 -10.81 16.24 12.26
N ILE A 112 -11.50 15.58 11.34
CA ILE A 112 -11.91 14.17 11.46
C ILE A 112 -10.87 13.30 10.76
N SER A 113 -10.37 12.28 11.45
CA SER A 113 -9.51 11.24 10.88
C SER A 113 -10.15 9.88 11.10
N VAL A 114 -10.40 9.13 10.02
CA VAL A 114 -11.01 7.79 10.05
C VAL A 114 -10.03 6.80 9.43
N PHE A 115 -9.77 5.70 10.15
CA PHE A 115 -8.91 4.60 9.70
C PHE A 115 -9.71 3.31 9.74
N ILE A 116 -9.69 2.54 8.65
CA ILE A 116 -10.37 1.23 8.57
C ILE A 116 -9.47 0.19 7.86
N PRO A 117 -9.58 -1.09 8.22
CA PRO A 117 -9.12 -2.19 7.37
C PRO A 117 -9.95 -2.22 6.08
N THR A 118 -9.32 -2.63 4.97
CA THR A 118 -10.00 -2.89 3.69
C THR A 118 -9.41 -4.11 3.00
N HIS A 119 -10.13 -4.68 2.03
CA HIS A 119 -9.79 -5.92 1.38
C HIS A 119 -9.62 -5.70 -0.14
N PRO A 120 -8.46 -6.02 -0.75
CA PRO A 120 -8.25 -5.84 -2.20
C PRO A 120 -9.01 -6.89 -3.04
N SER A 121 -9.38 -8.02 -2.43
CA SER A 121 -10.16 -9.11 -3.04
C SER A 121 -10.62 -10.06 -1.94
N GLY A 122 -11.81 -10.66 -2.06
CA GLY A 122 -12.24 -11.69 -1.11
C GLY A 122 -13.75 -11.90 -1.06
N VAL A 123 -14.22 -12.62 -0.05
CA VAL A 123 -15.65 -12.70 0.29
C VAL A 123 -16.11 -11.34 0.84
N GLU A 124 -15.23 -10.69 1.59
CA GLU A 124 -15.38 -9.41 2.26
C GLU A 124 -15.76 -8.27 1.30
N VAL A 125 -15.18 -8.27 0.09
CA VAL A 125 -15.51 -7.34 -1.00
C VAL A 125 -16.89 -7.64 -1.59
N ASN A 126 -17.22 -8.92 -1.77
CA ASN A 126 -18.52 -9.35 -2.31
C ASN A 126 -19.67 -9.08 -1.33
N GLU A 127 -19.42 -9.18 -0.02
CA GLU A 127 -20.38 -8.91 1.05
C GLU A 127 -20.39 -7.42 1.51
N GLN A 128 -19.63 -6.55 0.83
CA GLN A 128 -19.53 -5.11 1.10
C GLN A 128 -19.10 -4.76 2.55
N VAL A 129 -18.26 -5.60 3.17
CA VAL A 129 -17.81 -5.46 4.56
C VAL A 129 -17.16 -4.10 4.80
N ASP A 130 -16.25 -3.68 3.92
CA ASP A 130 -15.51 -2.42 4.01
C ASP A 130 -16.47 -1.20 3.99
N THR A 131 -17.47 -1.23 3.11
CA THR A 131 -18.51 -0.20 3.00
C THR A 131 -19.36 -0.12 4.29
N ILE A 132 -19.64 -1.27 4.92
CA ILE A 132 -20.35 -1.36 6.20
C ILE A 132 -19.48 -0.80 7.34
N VAL A 133 -18.20 -1.17 7.41
CA VAL A 133 -17.25 -0.68 8.41
C VAL A 133 -17.08 0.84 8.29
N PHE A 134 -16.90 1.37 7.08
CA PHE A 134 -16.80 2.81 6.86
C PHE A 134 -18.07 3.56 7.25
N LYS A 135 -19.25 3.04 6.88
CA LYS A 135 -20.56 3.61 7.27
C LYS A 135 -20.70 3.69 8.79
N ASN A 136 -20.28 2.65 9.52
CA ASN A 136 -20.32 2.62 10.98
C ASN A 136 -19.32 3.63 11.59
N ALA A 137 -18.14 3.81 10.98
CA ALA A 137 -17.19 4.84 11.39
C ALA A 137 -17.75 6.26 11.21
N LEU A 138 -18.39 6.57 10.07
CA LEU A 138 -19.06 7.87 9.86
C LEU A 138 -20.24 8.10 10.82
N GLN A 139 -20.90 7.02 11.29
CA GLN A 139 -21.92 7.12 12.33
C GLN A 139 -21.30 7.47 13.71
N LYS A 140 -20.15 6.88 14.07
CA LYS A 140 -19.39 7.27 15.29
C LYS A 140 -19.00 8.75 15.24
N VAL A 141 -18.40 9.22 14.13
CA VAL A 141 -18.06 10.65 13.94
C VAL A 141 -19.30 11.54 14.10
N SER A 142 -20.44 11.13 13.53
CA SER A 142 -21.69 11.89 13.63
C SER A 142 -22.29 11.89 15.04
N ALA A 143 -21.88 11.00 15.95
CA ALA A 143 -22.24 11.07 17.37
C ALA A 143 -21.28 12.00 18.14
N GLU A 144 -19.96 11.78 17.98
CA GLU A 144 -18.87 12.54 18.60
C GLU A 144 -19.02 14.06 18.35
N LEU A 145 -19.32 14.45 17.11
CA LEU A 145 -19.59 15.87 16.76
C LEU A 145 -20.88 16.43 17.41
N LYS A 146 -21.91 15.61 17.66
CA LYS A 146 -23.14 16.10 18.34
C LYS A 146 -22.92 16.28 19.84
N GLU A 147 -22.10 15.43 20.44
CA GLU A 147 -21.67 15.56 21.84
C GLU A 147 -20.80 16.82 22.02
N GLN A 148 -19.98 17.17 21.02
CA GLN A 148 -19.29 18.47 20.89
C GLN A 148 -20.21 19.64 20.47
N ASN A 149 -21.54 19.46 20.47
CA ASN A 149 -22.56 20.48 20.15
C ASN A 149 -22.48 21.08 18.72
N VAL A 150 -21.86 20.39 17.76
CA VAL A 150 -21.74 20.87 16.37
C VAL A 150 -23.09 20.83 15.65
N GLY A 151 -23.38 21.88 14.86
CA GLY A 151 -24.67 22.03 14.19
C GLY A 151 -24.96 20.94 13.17
N ALA A 152 -26.21 20.45 13.10
CA ALA A 152 -26.57 19.34 12.21
C ALA A 152 -26.29 19.59 10.72
N GLU A 153 -26.44 20.84 10.25
CA GLU A 153 -26.09 21.25 8.88
C GLU A 153 -24.58 21.25 8.62
N GLU A 154 -23.78 21.57 9.63
CA GLU A 154 -22.31 21.53 9.57
C GLU A 154 -21.79 20.09 9.58
N ILE A 155 -22.31 19.24 10.47
CA ILE A 155 -22.04 17.79 10.44
C ILE A 155 -22.41 17.20 9.08
N GLN A 156 -23.55 17.60 8.50
CA GLN A 156 -23.93 17.17 7.16
C GLN A 156 -22.96 17.70 6.09
N ARG A 157 -22.55 18.97 6.17
CA ARG A 157 -21.61 19.60 5.21
C ARG A 157 -20.25 18.90 5.20
N ILE A 158 -19.69 18.61 6.39
CA ILE A 158 -18.39 17.97 6.56
C ILE A 158 -18.43 16.48 6.13
N LEU A 159 -19.48 15.72 6.50
CA LEU A 159 -19.56 14.29 6.21
C LEU A 159 -20.05 13.97 4.78
N LYS A 160 -20.65 14.93 4.06
CA LYS A 160 -21.20 14.73 2.72
C LYS A 160 -20.24 14.10 1.70
N PRO A 161 -18.94 14.47 1.61
CA PRO A 161 -18.03 13.86 0.64
C PRO A 161 -17.80 12.36 0.92
N ALA A 162 -17.68 11.97 2.19
CA ALA A 162 -17.57 10.56 2.59
C ALA A 162 -18.90 9.80 2.41
N GLN A 163 -20.04 10.45 2.62
CA GLN A 163 -21.37 9.88 2.32
C GLN A 163 -21.65 9.74 0.81
N GLN A 164 -20.90 10.44 -0.04
CA GLN A 164 -20.89 10.21 -1.50
C GLN A 164 -19.97 9.02 -1.85
N LEU A 165 -18.81 8.90 -1.21
CA LEU A 165 -17.89 7.77 -1.37
C LEU A 165 -18.53 6.42 -1.02
N LEU A 166 -19.43 6.37 -0.03
CA LEU A 166 -20.27 5.21 0.29
C LEU A 166 -21.19 4.72 -0.85
N LYS A 167 -21.23 5.41 -2.00
CA LYS A 167 -22.07 5.09 -3.17
C LYS A 167 -21.26 4.81 -4.43
N ASP A 168 -19.94 4.75 -4.32
CA ASP A 168 -19.03 4.52 -5.44
C ASP A 168 -18.59 3.04 -5.46
N ASP A 169 -19.36 2.23 -6.18
CA ASP A 169 -19.08 0.79 -6.38
C ASP A 169 -17.74 0.53 -7.08
N VAL A 170 -17.17 1.52 -7.78
CA VAL A 170 -15.86 1.38 -8.45
C VAL A 170 -14.76 1.55 -7.41
N PHE A 171 -14.87 2.59 -6.57
CA PHE A 171 -13.97 2.80 -5.44
C PHE A 171 -13.90 1.58 -4.51
N TRP A 172 -15.03 1.05 -4.05
CA TRP A 172 -15.03 -0.09 -3.10
C TRP A 172 -14.57 -1.43 -3.71
N ARG A 173 -14.43 -1.54 -5.03
CA ARG A 173 -13.83 -2.70 -5.71
C ARG A 173 -12.33 -2.56 -5.96
N ASP A 174 -11.79 -1.36 -5.77
CA ASP A 174 -10.39 -1.00 -5.97
C ASP A 174 -9.84 -0.41 -4.67
N GLN A 175 -9.68 -1.27 -3.65
CA GLN A 175 -9.11 -0.92 -2.35
C GLN A 175 -7.77 -1.62 -2.12
N SER A 176 -7.01 -1.10 -1.14
CA SER A 176 -5.77 -1.74 -0.67
C SER A 176 -6.05 -2.49 0.64
N ARG A 177 -5.03 -2.70 1.48
CA ARG A 177 -5.17 -3.40 2.79
C ARG A 177 -5.76 -2.52 3.91
N GLY A 178 -5.85 -1.21 3.68
CA GLY A 178 -6.57 -0.27 4.53
C GLY A 178 -6.94 1.03 3.81
N LEU A 179 -7.74 1.84 4.49
CA LEU A 179 -8.16 3.16 4.02
C LEU A 179 -8.08 4.18 5.18
N ALA A 180 -7.47 5.32 4.90
CA ALA A 180 -7.51 6.51 5.75
C ALA A 180 -8.35 7.62 5.07
N VAL A 181 -9.22 8.30 5.81
CA VAL A 181 -10.06 9.41 5.31
C VAL A 181 -9.99 10.59 6.28
N PHE A 182 -9.78 11.78 5.71
CA PHE A 182 -9.54 13.04 6.42
C PHE A 182 -10.58 14.07 5.99
N LEU A 183 -11.41 14.55 6.93
CA LEU A 183 -12.52 15.45 6.66
C LEU A 183 -12.47 16.68 7.58
N ALA A 184 -12.76 17.86 7.03
CA ALA A 184 -13.06 19.07 7.77
C ALA A 184 -14.00 19.95 6.95
N ASP A 185 -14.44 21.10 7.47
CA ASP A 185 -15.28 21.98 6.65
C ASP A 185 -14.50 22.53 5.45
N GLY A 186 -15.07 22.38 4.25
CA GLY A 186 -14.39 22.70 2.99
C GLY A 186 -13.22 21.78 2.61
N PHE A 187 -12.99 20.64 3.30
CA PHE A 187 -11.86 19.73 3.01
C PHE A 187 -12.25 18.24 3.10
N ALA A 188 -11.86 17.45 2.10
CA ALA A 188 -12.01 15.99 2.12
C ALA A 188 -10.90 15.30 1.29
N GLN A 189 -10.07 14.49 1.94
CA GLN A 189 -9.05 13.67 1.27
C GLN A 189 -9.04 12.23 1.82
N TYR A 190 -8.51 11.30 1.03
CA TYR A 190 -8.29 9.91 1.46
C TYR A 190 -6.95 9.36 0.98
N CYS A 191 -6.42 8.36 1.68
CA CYS A 191 -5.23 7.62 1.29
C CYS A 191 -5.51 6.12 1.41
N ARG A 192 -5.31 5.36 0.34
CA ARG A 192 -5.24 3.89 0.41
C ARG A 192 -3.95 3.50 1.12
N LEU A 193 -4.02 2.52 2.02
CA LEU A 193 -2.90 2.05 2.82
C LEU A 193 -2.47 0.64 2.37
N PRO A 194 -1.18 0.42 2.08
CA PRO A 194 -0.68 -0.89 1.64
C PRO A 194 -0.50 -1.89 2.80
N PHE A 195 -0.84 -1.46 4.03
CA PHE A 195 -0.95 -2.26 5.24
C PHE A 195 -2.33 -2.05 5.89
N THR A 196 -2.71 -2.97 6.77
CA THR A 196 -3.98 -2.91 7.50
C THR A 196 -3.81 -2.07 8.77
N PRO A 197 -4.49 -0.90 8.91
CA PRO A 197 -4.44 -0.08 10.11
C PRO A 197 -5.32 -0.70 11.22
N ALA A 198 -5.11 -0.25 12.45
CA ALA A 198 -6.14 -0.39 13.48
C ALA A 198 -7.39 0.42 13.07
N GLN A 199 -8.59 -0.14 13.27
CA GLN A 199 -9.83 0.57 13.00
C GLN A 199 -10.08 1.63 14.07
N ASP A 200 -10.00 2.92 13.71
CA ASP A 200 -10.14 4.02 14.67
C ASP A 200 -10.70 5.30 14.06
N VAL A 201 -11.17 6.21 14.92
CA VAL A 201 -11.84 7.47 14.58
C VAL A 201 -11.46 8.53 15.61
N HIS A 202 -11.01 9.70 15.12
CA HIS A 202 -10.59 10.85 15.92
C HIS A 202 -11.23 12.14 15.40
N VAL A 203 -11.84 12.93 16.28
CA VAL A 203 -12.19 14.34 16.04
C VAL A 203 -11.30 15.24 16.93
N ASN A 204 -10.38 15.99 16.30
CA ASN A 204 -9.38 16.85 16.96
C ASN A 204 -9.27 18.21 16.24
N ALA A 205 -8.39 19.12 16.69
CA ALA A 205 -8.09 20.38 16.00
C ALA A 205 -7.12 20.24 14.81
N THR A 206 -6.36 19.14 14.75
CA THR A 206 -5.52 18.72 13.60
C THR A 206 -5.89 17.29 13.20
N PHE A 207 -5.51 16.84 12.00
CA PHE A 207 -5.61 15.42 11.66
C PHE A 207 -4.69 14.57 12.55
N TYR A 208 -5.14 13.34 12.86
CA TYR A 208 -4.37 12.32 13.55
C TYR A 208 -3.63 11.48 12.52
N MET A 209 -2.31 11.43 12.61
CA MET A 209 -1.44 10.92 11.55
C MET A 209 -0.57 9.74 12.00
N ALA A 210 -0.56 9.40 13.30
CA ALA A 210 0.22 8.27 13.82
C ALA A 210 0.01 6.94 13.05
N PRO A 211 -1.21 6.54 12.60
CA PRO A 211 -1.38 5.32 11.82
C PRO A 211 -0.73 5.34 10.42
N LEU A 212 -0.29 6.51 9.95
CA LEU A 212 0.40 6.70 8.67
C LEU A 212 1.93 6.68 8.81
N THR A 213 2.50 6.65 10.03
CA THR A 213 3.95 6.69 10.21
C THR A 213 4.71 5.59 9.47
N PRO A 214 4.19 4.35 9.27
CA PRO A 214 4.90 3.35 8.47
C PRO A 214 5.21 3.82 7.04
N LEU A 215 4.34 4.63 6.41
CA LEU A 215 4.55 5.13 5.04
C LEU A 215 5.83 5.98 4.90
N ILE A 216 6.23 6.68 5.96
CA ILE A 216 7.39 7.59 5.95
C ILE A 216 8.61 7.03 6.70
N LEU A 217 8.41 6.05 7.59
CA LEU A 217 9.49 5.38 8.33
C LEU A 217 10.07 4.18 7.57
N SER A 218 9.26 3.48 6.76
CA SER A 218 9.67 2.27 6.05
C SER A 218 10.76 2.53 5.00
N LYS A 219 11.98 2.10 5.33
CA LYS A 219 13.17 2.11 4.45
C LYS A 219 13.53 0.73 3.88
N GLU A 220 12.65 -0.26 4.02
CA GLU A 220 12.85 -1.65 3.57
C GLU A 220 12.78 -1.80 2.04
N ARG A 221 13.60 -1.06 1.28
CA ARG A 221 13.62 -1.12 -0.19
C ARG A 221 14.72 -2.03 -0.70
N PHE A 222 14.37 -2.90 -1.65
CA PHE A 222 15.31 -3.78 -2.33
C PHE A 222 14.81 -4.16 -3.73
N TYR A 223 15.70 -4.72 -4.55
CA TYR A 223 15.35 -5.34 -5.82
C TYR A 223 15.51 -6.86 -5.71
N LEU A 224 14.67 -7.61 -6.40
CA LEU A 224 14.83 -9.06 -6.57
C LEU A 224 15.11 -9.32 -8.05
N VAL A 225 16.21 -10.01 -8.36
CA VAL A 225 16.53 -10.47 -9.72
C VAL A 225 16.39 -11.99 -9.74
N MET A 226 15.33 -12.46 -10.40
CA MET A 226 15.02 -13.88 -10.56
C MET A 226 15.58 -14.39 -11.89
N LEU A 227 16.52 -15.32 -11.82
CA LEU A 227 17.31 -15.84 -12.93
C LEU A 227 16.90 -17.28 -13.29
N SER A 228 16.36 -17.45 -14.50
CA SER A 228 16.20 -18.73 -15.19
C SER A 228 16.98 -18.70 -16.52
N LYS A 229 17.23 -19.86 -17.14
CA LYS A 229 17.66 -19.93 -18.54
C LYS A 229 16.60 -19.41 -19.53
N LYS A 230 15.33 -19.37 -19.14
CA LYS A 230 14.21 -18.95 -20.01
C LYS A 230 13.86 -17.46 -19.93
N GLN A 231 14.21 -16.81 -18.81
CA GLN A 231 13.88 -15.41 -18.55
C GLN A 231 14.69 -14.90 -17.36
N ALA A 232 15.02 -13.61 -17.38
CA ALA A 232 15.38 -12.86 -16.19
C ALA A 232 14.16 -11.99 -15.83
N GLN A 233 13.73 -12.02 -14.57
CA GLN A 233 12.61 -11.19 -14.10
C GLN A 233 13.06 -10.34 -12.93
N VAL A 234 12.91 -9.03 -13.09
CA VAL A 234 13.31 -8.03 -12.09
C VAL A 234 12.07 -7.57 -11.36
N PHE A 235 12.16 -7.52 -10.04
CA PHE A 235 11.11 -6.98 -9.18
C PHE A 235 11.69 -5.86 -8.33
N LYS A 236 10.82 -4.89 -8.01
CA LYS A 236 11.09 -3.83 -7.04
C LYS A 236 10.21 -4.08 -5.81
N ALA A 237 10.81 -4.04 -4.63
CA ALA A 237 10.12 -4.32 -3.37
C ALA A 237 10.31 -3.20 -2.34
N ASP A 238 9.30 -3.03 -1.50
CA ASP A 238 9.33 -2.19 -0.31
C ASP A 238 8.84 -2.96 0.93
N ALA A 239 8.52 -2.28 2.03
CA ALA A 239 8.06 -2.92 3.27
C ALA A 239 6.67 -3.58 3.18
N PHE A 240 5.91 -3.31 2.12
CA PHE A 240 4.50 -3.68 2.00
C PHE A 240 4.24 -4.72 0.90
N GLY A 241 5.08 -4.76 -0.13
CA GLY A 241 4.98 -5.74 -1.21
C GLY A 241 6.08 -5.62 -2.27
N MET A 242 5.81 -6.22 -3.42
CA MET A 242 6.76 -6.32 -4.54
C MET A 242 6.01 -6.28 -5.88
N GLU A 243 6.52 -5.49 -6.82
CA GLU A 243 6.01 -5.34 -8.19
C GLU A 243 7.02 -5.84 -9.22
N VAL A 244 6.55 -6.48 -10.30
CA VAL A 244 7.39 -6.79 -11.47
C VAL A 244 7.73 -5.47 -12.18
N LEU A 245 9.00 -5.28 -12.54
CA LEU A 245 9.39 -4.18 -13.41
C LEU A 245 9.27 -4.63 -14.87
N ASP A 246 8.51 -3.86 -15.65
CA ASP A 246 8.54 -3.93 -17.10
C ASP A 246 9.82 -3.23 -17.60
N ILE A 247 10.75 -4.00 -18.17
CA ILE A 247 12.05 -3.55 -18.66
C ILE A 247 12.12 -3.96 -20.14
N PRO A 248 11.80 -3.06 -21.09
CA PRO A 248 11.54 -3.44 -22.49
C PRO A 248 12.72 -4.06 -23.26
N GLU A 249 13.95 -3.90 -22.77
CA GLU A 249 15.16 -4.47 -23.38
C GLU A 249 15.65 -5.75 -22.64
N MET A 250 14.96 -6.21 -21.59
CA MET A 250 15.37 -7.40 -20.83
C MET A 250 15.33 -8.67 -21.71
N PRO A 251 16.43 -9.43 -21.82
CA PRO A 251 16.46 -10.63 -22.67
C PRO A 251 15.44 -11.70 -22.29
N ASN A 252 14.76 -12.27 -23.28
CA ASN A 252 13.73 -13.30 -23.11
C ASN A 252 14.36 -14.69 -22.97
N GLY A 253 15.35 -14.78 -22.09
CA GLY A 253 16.15 -15.98 -21.86
C GLY A 253 17.39 -16.09 -22.73
N MET A 254 18.07 -17.21 -22.51
CA MET A 254 19.37 -17.56 -23.05
C MET A 254 19.35 -17.73 -24.58
N ASP A 255 18.27 -18.28 -25.14
CA ASP A 255 18.11 -18.49 -26.58
C ASP A 255 17.98 -17.17 -27.38
N ASP A 256 17.46 -16.12 -26.74
CA ASP A 256 17.29 -14.78 -27.35
C ASP A 256 18.68 -14.21 -27.71
N VAL A 257 19.57 -14.09 -26.72
CA VAL A 257 20.91 -13.50 -26.87
C VAL A 257 21.82 -14.32 -27.78
N ILE A 258 21.83 -15.65 -27.66
CA ILE A 258 22.61 -16.53 -28.57
C ILE A 258 22.20 -16.30 -30.02
N HIS A 259 20.91 -16.17 -30.28
CA HIS A 259 20.39 -15.91 -31.62
C HIS A 259 20.69 -14.49 -32.14
N PHE A 260 21.15 -13.54 -31.31
CA PHE A 260 21.70 -12.27 -31.78
C PHE A 260 23.20 -12.38 -32.08
N GLU A 261 24.05 -12.88 -31.15
CA GLU A 261 25.49 -13.11 -31.41
C GLU A 261 25.71 -13.89 -32.72
N GLU A 262 24.97 -14.99 -32.90
CA GLU A 262 25.09 -15.85 -34.08
C GLU A 262 24.73 -15.15 -35.40
N LYS A 263 23.99 -14.04 -35.40
CA LYS A 263 23.68 -13.28 -36.62
C LYS A 263 24.80 -12.29 -36.94
N ASP A 264 25.34 -11.61 -35.94
CA ASP A 264 26.32 -10.55 -36.17
C ASP A 264 27.74 -11.07 -36.42
N ASP A 265 28.13 -12.20 -35.83
CA ASP A 265 29.34 -12.92 -36.24
C ASP A 265 29.26 -13.29 -37.74
N LYS A 266 28.10 -13.77 -38.20
CA LYS A 266 27.86 -14.09 -39.62
C LYS A 266 27.82 -12.85 -40.53
N ASN A 267 27.58 -11.65 -39.99
CA ASN A 267 27.71 -10.39 -40.71
C ASN A 267 29.18 -9.95 -40.83
N LEU A 268 29.98 -10.06 -39.75
CA LEU A 268 31.42 -9.77 -39.75
C LEU A 268 32.21 -10.61 -40.77
N PHE A 269 31.87 -11.90 -40.91
CA PHE A 269 32.50 -12.80 -41.89
C PHE A 269 32.19 -12.47 -43.37
N ARG A 270 31.40 -11.44 -43.69
CA ARG A 270 31.10 -11.03 -45.08
C ARG A 270 31.96 -9.88 -45.62
N THR A 271 33.14 -9.65 -45.07
CA THR A 271 34.07 -8.60 -45.54
C THR A 271 35.34 -9.16 -46.18
N GLY A 272 35.27 -9.47 -47.48
CA GLY A 272 36.43 -9.53 -48.39
C GLY A 272 37.20 -10.85 -48.52
N SER A 273 36.91 -11.62 -49.58
CA SER A 273 37.89 -11.89 -50.65
C SER A 273 37.30 -12.75 -51.77
N SER A 274 37.28 -12.21 -53.00
CA SER A 274 36.99 -12.97 -54.22
C SER A 274 38.27 -13.65 -54.75
N GLY A 275 38.71 -14.71 -54.09
CA GLY A 275 39.95 -15.45 -54.42
C GLY A 275 39.70 -16.93 -54.75
N ALA A 276 39.71 -17.29 -56.03
CA ALA A 276 39.56 -18.69 -56.45
C ALA A 276 40.88 -19.46 -56.37
N GLY A 277 41.05 -20.38 -55.41
CA GLY A 277 42.27 -21.19 -55.33
C GLY A 277 42.35 -22.22 -54.20
N LYS A 278 41.98 -23.48 -54.53
CA LYS A 278 42.21 -24.73 -53.77
C LYS A 278 41.55 -24.83 -52.38
N GLY A 279 40.99 -26.01 -52.09
CA GLY A 279 40.37 -26.29 -50.80
C GLY A 279 41.40 -26.38 -49.67
N ALA A 280 41.25 -25.54 -48.66
CA ALA A 280 41.81 -25.79 -47.33
C ALA A 280 40.84 -26.73 -46.57
N ASN A 281 41.37 -27.82 -46.00
CA ASN A 281 40.57 -28.77 -45.22
C ASN A 281 40.20 -28.17 -43.85
N TYR A 282 39.13 -27.38 -43.81
CA TYR A 282 38.47 -27.01 -42.55
C TYR A 282 38.10 -28.29 -41.80
N HIS A 283 38.77 -28.54 -40.68
CA HIS A 283 38.52 -29.70 -39.83
C HIS A 283 37.22 -29.48 -39.06
N GLY A 284 36.12 -30.00 -39.61
CA GLY A 284 34.81 -30.01 -38.98
C GLY A 284 34.75 -31.00 -37.81
N MET A 285 35.29 -30.62 -36.65
CA MET A 285 35.09 -31.27 -35.36
C MET A 285 35.03 -30.19 -34.27
N GLY A 286 33.83 -29.91 -33.75
CA GLY A 286 33.60 -28.92 -32.68
C GLY A 286 32.95 -27.58 -33.11
N ALA A 287 32.31 -27.50 -34.27
CA ALA A 287 31.56 -26.31 -34.68
C ALA A 287 30.07 -26.41 -34.34
N GLY A 288 29.47 -25.35 -33.78
CA GLY A 288 28.03 -25.12 -33.79
C GLY A 288 27.27 -25.17 -32.45
N VAL A 289 27.93 -25.45 -31.32
CA VAL A 289 27.33 -25.26 -29.98
C VAL A 289 28.44 -24.71 -29.07
N PRO A 290 28.36 -23.46 -28.59
CA PRO A 290 29.25 -22.98 -27.53
C PRO A 290 29.04 -23.80 -26.25
N ASP A 291 30.03 -23.83 -25.36
CA ASP A 291 29.84 -24.41 -24.02
C ASP A 291 28.59 -23.80 -23.36
N ASP A 292 27.74 -24.63 -22.76
CA ASP A 292 26.51 -24.21 -22.07
C ASP A 292 26.83 -23.11 -21.05
N LYS A 293 28.02 -23.20 -20.42
CA LYS A 293 28.56 -22.17 -19.54
C LYS A 293 28.91 -20.85 -20.24
N LYS A 294 29.48 -20.85 -21.45
CA LYS A 294 29.77 -19.61 -22.21
C LYS A 294 28.47 -18.88 -22.55
N ASN A 295 27.48 -19.63 -23.02
CA ASN A 295 26.17 -19.08 -23.35
C ASN A 295 25.42 -18.55 -22.11
N ILE A 296 25.52 -19.23 -20.97
CA ILE A 296 25.02 -18.72 -19.68
C ILE A 296 25.71 -17.40 -19.32
N SER A 297 27.03 -17.29 -19.48
CA SER A 297 27.75 -16.03 -19.21
C SER A 297 27.25 -14.89 -20.09
N ILE A 298 27.26 -15.05 -21.41
CA ILE A 298 26.77 -14.04 -22.38
C ILE A 298 25.36 -13.53 -22.02
N TYR A 299 24.45 -14.46 -21.73
CA TYR A 299 23.09 -14.12 -21.33
C TYR A 299 23.02 -13.35 -20.00
N LEU A 300 23.84 -13.71 -19.01
CA LEU A 300 23.88 -13.02 -17.72
C LEU A 300 24.64 -11.69 -17.78
N ASP A 301 25.58 -11.54 -18.71
CA ASP A 301 26.29 -10.29 -19.02
C ASP A 301 25.30 -9.27 -19.61
N GLU A 302 24.52 -9.66 -20.64
CA GLU A 302 23.46 -8.83 -21.25
C GLU A 302 22.38 -8.42 -20.22
N VAL A 303 22.02 -9.34 -19.30
CA VAL A 303 21.09 -9.06 -18.20
C VAL A 303 21.67 -8.05 -17.21
N ASP A 304 22.98 -8.07 -16.90
CA ASP A 304 23.61 -7.05 -16.05
C ASP A 304 23.72 -5.69 -16.76
N GLU A 305 24.12 -5.65 -18.04
CA GLU A 305 24.18 -4.40 -18.79
C GLU A 305 22.78 -3.74 -18.90
N THR A 306 21.74 -4.53 -19.16
CA THR A 306 20.34 -4.06 -19.18
C THR A 306 19.88 -3.58 -17.80
N LEU A 307 20.15 -4.36 -16.74
CA LEU A 307 19.86 -3.98 -15.35
C LEU A 307 20.54 -2.67 -14.97
N TRP A 308 21.82 -2.51 -15.31
CA TRP A 308 22.60 -1.32 -15.02
C TRP A 308 22.08 -0.09 -15.76
N LYS A 309 21.78 -0.24 -17.06
CA LYS A 309 21.29 0.83 -17.93
C LYS A 309 19.90 1.35 -17.51
N GLU A 310 18.94 0.45 -17.29
CA GLU A 310 17.53 0.81 -17.12
C GLU A 310 17.10 0.95 -15.65
N VAL A 311 17.80 0.32 -14.69
CA VAL A 311 17.37 0.27 -13.28
C VAL A 311 18.46 0.70 -12.29
N LEU A 312 19.62 0.03 -12.29
CA LEU A 312 20.56 0.06 -11.17
C LEU A 312 21.62 1.16 -11.24
N GLY A 313 21.91 1.74 -12.41
CA GLY A 313 23.02 2.69 -12.62
C GLY A 313 22.91 4.05 -11.90
N ARG A 314 21.83 4.28 -11.14
CA ARG A 314 21.66 5.41 -10.20
C ARG A 314 21.19 5.00 -8.81
N GLU A 315 20.92 3.72 -8.60
CA GLU A 315 20.36 3.19 -7.37
C GLU A 315 21.43 2.74 -6.38
N ASN A 316 21.05 2.68 -5.10
CA ASN A 316 21.89 2.13 -4.04
C ASN A 316 21.14 1.09 -3.19
N CYS A 317 19.91 0.71 -3.57
CA CYS A 317 19.16 -0.33 -2.90
C CYS A 317 19.81 -1.71 -3.12
N PRO A 318 19.79 -2.63 -2.13
CA PRO A 318 20.36 -3.95 -2.30
C PRO A 318 19.61 -4.76 -3.35
N VAL A 319 20.34 -5.66 -4.04
CA VAL A 319 19.80 -6.63 -5.00
C VAL A 319 19.89 -8.02 -4.40
N LEU A 320 18.77 -8.66 -4.13
CA LEU A 320 18.72 -10.09 -3.83
C LEU A 320 18.63 -10.89 -5.14
N LEU A 321 19.40 -11.97 -5.25
CA LEU A 321 19.29 -12.90 -6.38
C LEU A 321 18.40 -14.08 -6.00
N ALA A 322 17.57 -14.52 -6.95
CA ALA A 322 16.79 -15.74 -6.88
C ALA A 322 17.05 -16.63 -8.10
N GLY A 323 17.13 -17.94 -7.93
CA GLY A 323 17.32 -18.88 -9.02
C GLY A 323 18.16 -20.09 -8.62
N VAL A 324 18.65 -20.85 -9.60
CA VAL A 324 19.54 -21.98 -9.36
C VAL A 324 20.98 -21.51 -9.11
N GLU A 325 21.67 -22.14 -8.16
CA GLU A 325 22.95 -21.70 -7.58
C GLU A 325 24.03 -21.34 -8.62
N TYR A 326 24.10 -22.06 -9.75
CA TYR A 326 25.08 -21.78 -10.80
C TYR A 326 24.79 -20.48 -11.57
N LEU A 327 23.51 -20.10 -11.76
CA LEU A 327 23.14 -18.83 -12.41
C LEU A 327 23.46 -17.66 -11.48
N THR A 328 23.04 -17.74 -10.21
CA THR A 328 23.32 -16.66 -9.24
C THR A 328 24.82 -16.53 -8.97
N SER A 329 25.58 -17.63 -8.98
CA SER A 329 27.04 -17.61 -8.84
C SER A 329 27.77 -17.04 -10.06
N ILE A 330 27.28 -17.22 -11.28
CA ILE A 330 27.86 -16.62 -12.49
C ILE A 330 27.48 -15.14 -12.58
N PHE A 331 26.23 -14.77 -12.27
CA PHE A 331 25.80 -13.37 -12.25
C PHE A 331 26.64 -12.53 -11.26
N ARG A 332 26.98 -13.08 -10.09
CA ARG A 332 27.92 -12.46 -9.12
C ARG A 332 29.36 -12.29 -9.63
N GLN A 333 29.75 -12.92 -10.74
CA GLN A 333 31.09 -12.82 -11.31
C GLN A 333 31.18 -11.80 -12.45
N CYS A 334 30.08 -11.54 -13.17
CA CYS A 334 30.03 -10.48 -14.17
C CYS A 334 29.52 -9.14 -13.62
N THR A 335 28.55 -9.16 -12.69
CA THR A 335 27.89 -7.92 -12.25
C THR A 335 28.85 -6.90 -11.64
N GLN A 336 28.77 -5.66 -12.13
CA GLN A 336 29.50 -4.54 -11.54
C GLN A 336 28.73 -3.86 -10.39
N TYR A 337 27.50 -4.30 -10.11
CA TYR A 337 26.67 -3.73 -9.06
C TYR A 337 27.16 -4.16 -7.66
N LYS A 338 27.55 -3.17 -6.84
CA LYS A 338 28.23 -3.43 -5.56
C LYS A 338 27.32 -3.89 -4.43
N ASN A 339 26.01 -3.63 -4.53
CA ASN A 339 25.06 -3.87 -3.44
C ASN A 339 24.25 -5.17 -3.64
N VAL A 340 24.80 -6.17 -4.35
CA VAL A 340 24.17 -7.50 -4.41
C VAL A 340 24.31 -8.18 -3.04
N TRP A 341 23.18 -8.52 -2.42
CA TRP A 341 23.13 -9.15 -1.10
C TRP A 341 23.92 -10.48 -1.11
N PRO A 342 24.70 -10.84 -0.07
CA PRO A 342 25.55 -12.04 -0.11
C PRO A 342 24.78 -13.35 -0.28
N GLU A 343 23.56 -13.44 0.27
CA GLU A 343 22.72 -14.63 0.19
C GLU A 343 21.81 -14.64 -1.06
N SER A 344 21.16 -15.77 -1.35
CA SER A 344 20.27 -15.92 -2.51
C SER A 344 19.16 -16.93 -2.26
N LEU A 345 17.97 -16.65 -2.78
CA LEU A 345 16.90 -17.64 -2.85
C LEU A 345 17.29 -18.72 -3.86
N THR A 346 17.69 -19.89 -3.37
CA THR A 346 18.15 -20.98 -4.22
C THR A 346 16.99 -21.92 -4.56
N GLY A 347 16.64 -22.03 -5.85
CA GLY A 347 15.50 -22.84 -6.29
C GLY A 347 15.04 -22.54 -7.72
N ASN A 348 13.86 -23.04 -8.08
CA ASN A 348 13.13 -22.64 -9.29
C ASN A 348 11.88 -21.86 -8.87
N PHE A 349 11.74 -20.64 -9.39
CA PHE A 349 10.67 -19.71 -9.05
C PHE A 349 9.78 -19.33 -10.24
N GLU A 350 9.92 -20.01 -11.40
CA GLU A 350 9.14 -19.75 -12.64
C GLU A 350 7.62 -19.82 -12.47
N TYR A 351 7.14 -20.49 -11.41
CA TYR A 351 5.72 -20.68 -11.10
C TYR A 351 5.35 -20.27 -9.66
N THR A 352 6.23 -19.53 -8.97
CA THR A 352 5.95 -19.00 -7.62
C THR A 352 5.19 -17.69 -7.74
N ASP A 353 4.12 -17.51 -6.97
CA ASP A 353 3.39 -16.25 -6.96
C ASP A 353 4.20 -15.12 -6.30
N THR A 354 3.99 -13.88 -6.75
CA THR A 354 4.76 -12.71 -6.31
C THR A 354 4.71 -12.48 -4.81
N ASN A 355 3.61 -12.82 -4.13
CA ASN A 355 3.47 -12.63 -2.69
C ASN A 355 4.25 -13.69 -1.89
N THR A 356 4.19 -14.96 -2.28
CA THR A 356 5.05 -16.01 -1.71
C THR A 356 6.53 -15.70 -1.95
N LEU A 357 6.90 -15.29 -3.17
CA LEU A 357 8.28 -14.93 -3.52
C LEU A 357 8.78 -13.70 -2.73
N TYR A 358 7.93 -12.68 -2.56
CA TYR A 358 8.20 -11.52 -1.72
C TYR A 358 8.45 -11.90 -0.26
N ASN A 359 7.60 -12.75 0.33
CA ASN A 359 7.77 -13.19 1.71
C ASN A 359 9.09 -13.96 1.90
N MET A 360 9.42 -14.88 0.99
CA MET A 360 10.70 -15.59 1.00
C MET A 360 11.89 -14.62 0.89
N ALA A 361 11.80 -13.63 0.00
CA ALA A 361 12.84 -12.62 -0.19
C ALA A 361 13.00 -11.71 1.04
N ARG A 362 11.90 -11.30 1.66
CA ARG A 362 11.88 -10.42 2.84
C ARG A 362 12.49 -11.07 4.08
N GLU A 363 12.33 -12.38 4.26
CA GLU A 363 13.02 -13.13 5.32
C GLU A 363 14.55 -13.10 5.13
N VAL A 364 15.06 -13.37 3.92
CA VAL A 364 16.51 -13.31 3.61
C VAL A 364 17.06 -11.88 3.72
N MET A 365 16.25 -10.86 3.47
CA MET A 365 16.63 -9.45 3.61
C MET A 365 16.45 -8.87 5.02
N GLN A 366 15.88 -9.62 5.99
CA GLN A 366 15.70 -9.14 7.38
C GLN A 366 16.98 -8.54 8.01
N PRO A 367 18.18 -9.13 7.87
CA PRO A 367 19.39 -8.56 8.48
C PRO A 367 19.71 -7.16 7.96
N TYR A 368 19.59 -6.93 6.64
CA TYR A 368 19.84 -5.62 6.03
C TYR A 368 18.89 -4.53 6.56
N PHE A 369 17.61 -4.86 6.74
CA PHE A 369 16.64 -3.89 7.25
C PHE A 369 16.85 -3.55 8.73
N ARG A 370 17.31 -4.54 9.52
CA ARG A 370 17.57 -4.37 10.95
C ARG A 370 18.89 -3.67 11.24
N GLU A 371 19.94 -3.89 10.44
CA GLU A 371 21.30 -3.39 10.67
C GLU A 371 21.34 -1.90 11.05
N ARG A 372 20.55 -1.06 10.36
CA ARG A 372 20.51 0.38 10.62
C ARG A 372 19.87 0.74 11.97
N ALA A 373 18.84 0.00 12.36
CA ALA A 373 18.14 0.18 13.64
C ALA A 373 18.96 -0.39 14.81
N GLU A 374 19.57 -1.57 14.63
CA GLU A 374 20.47 -2.21 15.58
C GLU A 374 21.68 -1.30 15.87
N ARG A 375 22.32 -0.75 14.83
CA ARG A 375 23.41 0.23 14.96
C ARG A 375 22.99 1.51 15.70
N ALA A 376 21.74 1.94 15.56
CA ALA A 376 21.22 3.09 16.30
C ALA A 376 20.98 2.76 17.79
N CYS A 377 20.54 1.55 18.12
CA CYS A 377 20.49 1.05 19.49
C CYS A 377 21.89 0.93 20.11
N GLU A 378 22.89 0.45 19.35
CA GLU A 378 24.29 0.44 19.77
C GLU A 378 24.83 1.85 20.02
N GLU A 379 24.56 2.81 19.13
CA GLU A 379 25.01 4.20 19.30
C GLU A 379 24.38 4.84 20.56
N TYR A 380 23.09 4.59 20.80
CA TYR A 380 22.41 5.01 22.03
C TYR A 380 23.07 4.38 23.27
N GLY A 381 23.32 3.06 23.26
CA GLY A 381 23.98 2.35 24.34
C GLY A 381 25.39 2.89 24.65
N ASN A 382 26.18 3.16 23.61
CA ASN A 382 27.51 3.77 23.72
C ASN A 382 27.48 5.22 24.25
N LYS A 383 26.38 5.95 24.03
CA LYS A 383 26.19 7.33 24.53
C LYS A 383 25.53 7.40 25.92
N SER A 384 24.97 6.31 26.44
CA SER A 384 24.17 6.25 27.69
C SER A 384 24.78 6.92 28.93
N ALA A 385 26.11 7.01 29.03
CA ALA A 385 26.82 7.69 30.12
C ALA A 385 27.08 9.20 29.87
N THR A 386 26.44 9.80 28.87
CA THR A 386 26.65 11.19 28.42
C THR A 386 25.33 11.94 28.31
N SER A 387 25.38 13.28 28.22
CA SER A 387 24.21 14.12 27.93
C SER A 387 23.68 13.98 26.48
N LEU A 388 24.32 13.17 25.63
CA LEU A 388 23.94 12.98 24.22
C LEU A 388 22.93 11.84 24.00
N SER A 389 22.35 11.29 25.06
CA SER A 389 21.28 10.31 25.01
C SER A 389 20.32 10.48 26.18
N THR A 390 19.01 10.37 25.94
CA THR A 390 17.97 10.44 26.98
C THR A 390 16.78 9.55 26.62
N SER A 391 16.09 9.03 27.62
CA SER A 391 14.78 8.34 27.51
C SER A 391 13.66 9.11 28.20
N VAL A 392 13.92 10.36 28.61
CA VAL A 392 12.97 11.18 29.37
C VAL A 392 12.12 12.00 28.39
N VAL A 393 10.81 11.73 28.38
CA VAL A 393 9.83 12.42 27.52
C VAL A 393 9.94 13.95 27.60
N ALA A 394 10.17 14.49 28.81
CA ALA A 394 10.33 15.93 29.05
C ALA A 394 11.57 16.55 28.38
N ASP A 395 12.61 15.76 28.09
CA ASP A 395 13.75 16.20 27.27
C ASP A 395 13.42 16.01 25.77
N ILE A 396 12.87 14.84 25.41
CA ILE A 396 12.71 14.39 24.03
C ILE A 396 11.71 15.24 23.25
N ILE A 397 10.55 15.58 23.82
CA ILE A 397 9.53 16.35 23.09
C ILE A 397 10.07 17.75 22.70
N PRO A 398 10.59 18.59 23.63
CA PRO A 398 11.21 19.86 23.26
C PRO A 398 12.41 19.69 22.32
N ALA A 399 13.25 18.67 22.55
CA ALA A 399 14.41 18.41 21.70
C ALA A 399 14.04 18.08 20.24
N ALA A 400 12.95 17.35 20.01
CA ALA A 400 12.45 17.06 18.67
C ALA A 400 11.98 18.34 17.98
N TYR A 401 11.18 19.18 18.68
CA TYR A 401 10.68 20.45 18.17
C TYR A 401 11.81 21.43 17.79
N TYR A 402 12.84 21.58 18.64
CA TYR A 402 13.99 22.47 18.38
C TYR A 402 15.12 21.82 17.56
N GLY A 403 14.88 20.66 16.94
CA GLY A 403 15.84 20.01 16.03
C GLY A 403 17.14 19.56 16.70
N ARG A 404 17.10 19.21 17.99
CA ARG A 404 18.24 18.71 18.77
C ARG A 404 18.38 17.19 18.71
N VAL A 405 17.29 16.47 18.41
CA VAL A 405 17.35 15.01 18.19
C VAL A 405 18.10 14.72 16.88
N SER A 406 19.10 13.85 16.95
CA SER A 406 19.75 13.25 15.76
C SER A 406 19.05 11.97 15.34
N THR A 407 18.66 11.13 16.30
CA THR A 407 18.03 9.83 16.10
C THR A 407 16.99 9.60 17.19
N LEU A 408 15.74 9.32 16.81
CA LEU A 408 14.66 8.93 17.72
C LEU A 408 14.39 7.44 17.57
N LEU A 409 14.39 6.72 18.69
CA LEU A 409 13.98 5.33 18.81
C LEU A 409 12.60 5.31 19.48
N VAL A 410 11.62 4.72 18.82
CA VAL A 410 10.20 4.79 19.19
C VAL A 410 9.64 3.39 19.40
N ARG A 411 9.03 3.13 20.55
CA ARG A 411 8.42 1.83 20.86
C ARG A 411 7.10 1.67 20.13
N LYS A 412 7.09 0.77 19.16
CA LYS A 412 5.92 0.44 18.32
C LYS A 412 4.69 0.11 19.17
N GLY A 413 3.58 0.77 18.85
CA GLY A 413 2.28 0.55 19.48
C GLY A 413 2.04 1.33 20.78
N ASP A 414 3.07 1.94 21.38
CA ASP A 414 2.87 2.87 22.49
C ASP A 414 2.16 4.15 22.00
N GLN A 415 1.38 4.77 22.88
CA GLN A 415 0.77 6.07 22.65
C GLN A 415 1.11 7.01 23.81
N LEU A 416 1.25 8.29 23.50
CA LEU A 416 1.58 9.33 24.47
C LEU A 416 0.72 10.55 24.20
N TRP A 417 -0.22 10.83 25.10
CA TRP A 417 -1.22 11.89 24.96
C TRP A 417 -0.84 13.13 25.78
N GLY A 418 -1.17 14.31 25.27
CA GLY A 418 -0.93 15.57 25.96
C GLY A 418 -0.78 16.76 25.03
N THR A 419 -0.11 17.81 25.51
CA THR A 419 0.12 19.06 24.77
C THR A 419 1.53 19.60 25.01
N PHE A 420 2.10 20.25 23.99
CA PHE A 420 3.39 20.95 24.09
C PHE A 420 3.30 22.35 23.47
N ASP A 421 3.46 23.38 24.29
CA ASP A 421 3.50 24.77 23.84
C ASP A 421 4.95 25.19 23.54
N VAL A 422 5.21 25.50 22.27
CA VAL A 422 6.55 25.84 21.75
C VAL A 422 6.99 27.26 22.15
N GLN A 423 6.06 28.15 22.53
CA GLN A 423 6.34 29.53 22.95
C GLN A 423 6.66 29.61 24.45
N SER A 424 5.91 28.90 25.29
CA SER A 424 6.17 28.83 26.74
C SER A 424 7.17 27.72 27.13
N ASN A 425 7.44 26.78 26.21
CA ASN A 425 8.16 25.53 26.46
C ASN A 425 7.50 24.67 27.57
N GLU A 426 6.18 24.70 27.66
CA GLU A 426 5.42 23.90 28.63
C GLU A 426 4.97 22.58 28.00
N LEU A 427 5.35 21.46 28.63
CA LEU A 427 4.88 20.11 28.29
C LEU A 427 3.88 19.63 29.33
N ARG A 428 2.72 19.14 28.88
CA ARG A 428 1.74 18.42 29.70
C ARG A 428 1.54 17.04 29.10
N VAL A 429 1.61 16.01 29.93
CA VAL A 429 1.46 14.59 29.55
C VAL A 429 0.31 14.01 30.36
N HIS A 430 -0.55 13.23 29.70
CA HIS A 430 -1.72 12.61 30.31
C HIS A 430 -1.66 11.08 30.15
N GLU A 431 -2.08 10.35 31.20
CA GLU A 431 -2.09 8.87 31.21
C GLU A 431 -3.11 8.27 30.22
N ALA A 432 -4.15 9.03 29.89
CA ALA A 432 -5.17 8.70 28.89
C ALA A 432 -5.56 9.97 28.12
N ARG A 433 -5.98 9.81 26.86
CA ARG A 433 -6.39 10.90 25.97
C ARG A 433 -7.54 11.71 26.56
N GLN A 434 -7.34 13.02 26.65
CA GLN A 434 -8.34 14.02 27.05
C GLN A 434 -8.82 14.83 25.83
N GLU A 435 -9.83 15.68 26.02
CA GLU A 435 -10.29 16.61 24.98
C GLU A 435 -9.20 17.65 24.68
N GLY A 436 -8.84 17.79 23.40
CA GLY A 436 -7.77 18.68 22.95
C GLY A 436 -6.34 18.10 23.00
N ASP A 437 -6.16 16.85 23.45
CA ASP A 437 -4.84 16.21 23.43
C ASP A 437 -4.36 15.87 22.02
N GLU A 438 -3.06 16.11 21.79
CA GLU A 438 -2.33 15.64 20.63
C GLU A 438 -1.55 14.35 20.95
N SER A 439 -1.17 13.58 19.93
CA SER A 439 -0.21 12.49 20.08
C SER A 439 1.21 13.07 20.14
N LEU A 440 1.77 13.20 21.34
CA LEU A 440 3.14 13.67 21.56
C LEU A 440 4.17 12.75 20.89
N TYR A 441 3.88 11.44 20.82
CA TYR A 441 4.64 10.43 20.07
C TYR A 441 4.71 10.78 18.57
N GLU A 442 3.55 11.07 17.95
CA GLU A 442 3.47 11.51 16.55
C GLU A 442 4.24 12.82 16.32
N LYS A 443 4.04 13.82 17.18
CA LYS A 443 4.72 15.12 17.07
C LYS A 443 6.24 14.97 17.20
N ALA A 444 6.73 14.06 18.05
CA ALA A 444 8.17 13.76 18.17
C ALA A 444 8.75 13.16 16.88
N ILE A 445 8.07 12.17 16.28
CA ILE A 445 8.44 11.58 14.99
C ILE A 445 8.47 12.68 13.90
N VAL A 446 7.36 13.40 13.76
CA VAL A 446 7.18 14.46 12.75
C VAL A 446 8.24 15.54 12.87
N LYS A 447 8.50 16.05 14.09
CA LYS A 447 9.48 17.12 14.30
C LYS A 447 10.92 16.65 14.15
N THR A 448 11.22 15.40 14.51
CA THR A 448 12.54 14.79 14.24
C THR A 448 12.80 14.73 12.73
N ILE A 449 11.85 14.21 11.94
CA ILE A 449 11.95 14.13 10.47
C ILE A 449 12.02 15.51 9.82
N GLN A 450 11.14 16.46 10.22
CA GLN A 450 11.16 17.85 9.75
C GLN A 450 12.53 18.52 9.96
N ASN A 451 13.18 18.25 11.09
CA ASN A 451 14.49 18.81 11.43
C ASN A 451 15.67 17.97 10.91
N GLY A 452 15.44 17.01 10.01
CA GLY A 452 16.47 16.18 9.38
C GLY A 452 17.13 15.16 10.31
N GLY A 453 16.45 14.75 11.38
CA GLY A 453 16.84 13.63 12.23
C GLY A 453 16.28 12.31 11.70
N GLU A 454 16.86 11.20 12.15
CA GLU A 454 16.38 9.85 11.88
C GLU A 454 15.35 9.41 12.93
N VAL A 455 14.43 8.54 12.52
CA VAL A 455 13.46 7.86 13.38
C VAL A 455 13.49 6.36 13.06
N HIS A 456 13.53 5.51 14.08
CA HIS A 456 13.38 4.05 14.00
C HIS A 456 12.26 3.59 14.94
N GLU A 457 11.20 3.01 14.38
CA GLU A 457 10.18 2.32 15.17
C GLU A 457 10.64 0.87 15.46
N LEU A 458 10.56 0.46 16.73
CA LEU A 458 11.12 -0.78 17.25
C LEU A 458 10.06 -1.58 18.01
N GLU A 459 10.08 -2.91 17.87
CA GLU A 459 9.32 -3.80 18.75
C GLU A 459 9.78 -3.62 20.21
N PRO A 460 8.90 -3.77 21.23
CA PRO A 460 9.25 -3.52 22.63
C PRO A 460 10.47 -4.29 23.16
N SER A 461 10.73 -5.49 22.63
CA SER A 461 11.90 -6.33 22.95
C SER A 461 13.22 -5.85 22.33
N SER A 462 13.17 -4.90 21.40
CA SER A 462 14.32 -4.36 20.65
C SER A 462 14.71 -2.93 21.09
N MET A 463 13.95 -2.32 21.99
CA MET A 463 14.29 -1.02 22.57
C MET A 463 15.54 -1.14 23.46
N PRO A 464 16.51 -0.20 23.40
CA PRO A 464 17.75 -0.27 24.19
C PRO A 464 17.56 0.15 25.65
N VAL A 465 16.34 0.51 26.04
CA VAL A 465 15.94 0.98 27.38
C VAL A 465 14.45 0.73 27.56
N ASP A 466 13.99 0.49 28.80
CA ASP A 466 12.57 0.35 29.10
C ASP A 466 11.86 1.72 29.16
N ALA A 467 11.62 2.29 27.98
CA ALA A 467 10.83 3.50 27.77
C ALA A 467 10.11 3.45 26.41
N SER A 468 9.05 4.26 26.27
CA SER A 468 8.32 4.44 25.00
C SER A 468 9.11 5.23 23.96
N LEU A 469 9.99 6.12 24.42
CA LEU A 469 10.84 6.99 23.60
C LEU A 469 12.28 6.92 24.12
N ALA A 470 13.24 6.87 23.20
CA ALA A 470 14.65 7.10 23.48
C ALA A 470 15.26 7.95 22.36
N ALA A 471 16.13 8.91 22.68
CA ALA A 471 16.70 9.83 21.70
C ALA A 471 18.22 9.93 21.84
N ILE A 472 18.89 10.04 20.70
CA ILE A 472 20.28 10.47 20.59
C ILE A 472 20.29 11.95 20.19
N MET A 473 21.06 12.77 20.91
CA MET A 473 21.13 14.22 20.74
C MET A 473 22.27 14.63 19.81
N ARG A 474 22.09 15.75 19.10
CA ARG A 474 23.11 16.40 18.26
C ARG A 474 24.14 17.18 19.07
N TYR A 475 23.71 17.74 20.21
CA TYR A 475 24.47 18.58 21.13
C TYR A 475 23.73 18.69 22.47
#